data_AF-A0A2H3B3V4-F1
#
_entry.id   AF-A0A2H3B3V4-F1
#
_cell.length_a   1.000
_cell.length_b   1.000
_cell.length_c   1.000
_cell.angle_alpha   90.00
_cell.angle_beta   90.00
_cell.angle_gamma   90.00
#
_symmetry.space_group_name_H-M   'P 1'
#
loop_
_entity.id
_entity.type
_entity.pdbx_description
1 polymer ?
#
loop_
_entity_poly.entity_id
_entity_poly.type
_entity_poly.pdbx_seq_one_letter_code
_entity_poly.pdbx_strand_id
1 'polypeptide(L)'
;VDFGMESCSVSLNVPIEMDTGSGNHTIIDVWKVEEKGKLNVRSLSWNTKSSRLFLVGSFTLPAATIQQLPKFECQSGSLQTFEVSCRGNCFMETVADKRDAIGLYLEQYQTL
;
A
#
# COMPACT_ATOMS: atom_id res chain seq x y z
N VAL A 1 7.43 13.25 -15.30
CA VAL A 1 6.39 12.62 -16.13
C VAL A 1 6.98 11.30 -16.52
N ASP A 2 6.45 10.23 -15.93
CA ASP A 2 7.14 8.95 -15.88
C ASP A 2 6.59 8.08 -17.00
N PHE A 3 6.82 8.56 -18.24
CA PHE A 3 6.38 7.88 -19.44
C PHE A 3 7.14 6.55 -19.58
N GLY A 4 6.42 5.47 -19.84
CA GLY A 4 6.98 4.11 -19.83
C GLY A 4 7.32 3.60 -18.44
N MET A 5 6.60 4.01 -17.38
CA MET A 5 6.73 3.48 -16.01
C MET A 5 5.41 2.87 -15.51
N GLU A 6 4.79 2.07 -16.37
CA GLU A 6 3.40 1.57 -16.20
C GLU A 6 3.34 0.21 -15.50
N SER A 7 4.48 -0.28 -15.00
CA SER A 7 4.55 -1.48 -14.18
C SER A 7 4.81 -1.06 -12.74
N CYS A 8 3.82 -1.20 -11.86
CA CYS A 8 3.90 -0.80 -10.46
C CYS A 8 3.98 -2.00 -9.52
N SER A 9 4.58 -1.81 -8.35
CA SER A 9 4.53 -2.75 -7.22
C SER A 9 4.41 -1.97 -5.91
N VAL A 10 3.74 -2.54 -4.92
CA VAL A 10 3.67 -1.97 -3.57
C VAL A 10 4.62 -2.74 -2.68
N SER A 11 5.47 -2.00 -1.99
CA SER A 11 6.49 -2.54 -1.10
C SER A 11 6.26 -2.05 0.33
N LEU A 12 6.53 -2.92 1.29
CA LEU A 12 6.45 -2.64 2.71
C LEU A 12 7.79 -2.94 3.36
N ASN A 13 8.45 -1.90 3.87
CA ASN A 13 9.68 -2.03 4.64
C ASN A 13 9.39 -1.76 6.13
N VAL A 14 9.49 -2.80 6.95
CA VAL A 14 9.36 -2.68 8.42
C VAL A 14 10.74 -2.88 9.04
N PRO A 15 11.29 -1.87 9.76
CA PRO A 15 12.59 -2.02 10.42
C PRO A 15 12.54 -3.12 11.48
N ILE A 16 13.61 -3.91 11.58
CA ILE A 16 13.75 -5.02 12.53
C ILE A 16 13.53 -4.56 13.98
N GLU A 17 13.92 -3.32 14.31
CA GLU A 17 13.75 -2.74 15.65
C GLU A 17 12.29 -2.44 16.02
N MET A 18 11.40 -2.34 15.02
CA MET A 18 9.96 -2.15 15.20
C MET A 18 9.19 -3.49 15.19
N ASP A 19 9.87 -4.61 14.96
CA ASP A 19 9.29 -5.94 15.09
C ASP A 19 9.15 -6.27 16.59
N THR A 20 7.99 -5.94 17.15
CA THR A 20 7.70 -6.16 18.58
C THR A 20 7.36 -7.63 18.92
N GLY A 21 7.59 -8.59 18.01
CA GLY A 21 7.70 -10.01 18.36
C GLY A 21 6.58 -10.55 19.24
N SER A 22 5.31 -10.28 18.89
CA SER A 22 4.18 -11.01 19.45
C SER A 22 3.76 -12.04 18.41
N GLY A 23 3.84 -13.34 18.73
CA GLY A 23 3.74 -14.47 17.79
C GLY A 23 2.43 -14.64 17.01
N ASN A 24 1.58 -13.61 16.92
CA ASN A 24 0.42 -13.58 16.06
C ASN A 24 0.75 -12.89 14.74
N HIS A 25 0.72 -13.67 13.66
CA HIS A 25 0.84 -13.11 12.32
C HIS A 25 -0.37 -12.23 11.99
N THR A 26 -0.15 -10.96 11.67
CA THR A 26 -1.19 -10.06 11.15
C THR A 26 -1.07 -9.99 9.64
N ILE A 27 -2.15 -10.30 8.93
CA ILE A 27 -2.19 -10.19 7.47
C ILE A 27 -2.81 -8.85 7.11
N ILE A 28 -2.10 -8.07 6.29
CA ILE A 28 -2.57 -6.80 5.76
C ILE A 28 -2.84 -6.97 4.26
N ASP A 29 -4.08 -6.75 3.87
CA ASP A 29 -4.51 -6.76 2.47
C ASP A 29 -4.39 -5.36 1.86
N VAL A 30 -3.79 -5.29 0.68
CA VAL A 30 -3.70 -4.06 -0.13
C VAL A 30 -4.63 -4.19 -1.32
N TRP A 31 -5.63 -3.33 -1.36
CA TRP A 31 -6.63 -3.28 -2.42
C TRP A 31 -6.40 -2.07 -3.31
N LYS A 32 -6.44 -2.28 -4.61
CA LYS A 32 -6.61 -1.19 -5.57
C LYS A 32 -8.04 -0.68 -5.47
N VAL A 33 -8.22 0.63 -5.44
CA VAL A 33 -9.55 1.26 -5.41
C VAL A 33 -9.76 2.16 -6.62
N GLU A 34 -11.02 2.48 -6.89
CA GLU A 34 -11.40 3.37 -7.99
C GLU A 34 -10.76 4.76 -7.85
N GLU A 35 -10.06 5.19 -8.89
CA GLU A 35 -9.36 6.48 -8.95
C GLU A 35 -10.36 7.60 -9.30
N LYS A 36 -10.71 8.42 -8.31
CA LYS A 36 -11.60 9.59 -8.48
C LYS A 36 -10.82 10.92 -8.49
N GLY A 37 -9.52 10.85 -8.74
CA GLY A 37 -8.58 11.95 -8.55
C GLY A 37 -8.03 12.01 -7.13
N LYS A 38 -7.51 13.18 -6.73
CA LYS A 38 -6.87 13.36 -5.43
C LYS A 38 -7.88 13.14 -4.29
N LEU A 39 -7.54 12.26 -3.36
CA LEU A 39 -8.36 12.01 -2.17
C LEU A 39 -8.54 13.28 -1.34
N ASN A 40 -9.79 13.63 -1.06
CA ASN A 40 -10.12 14.64 -0.07
C ASN A 40 -10.23 14.01 1.32
N VAL A 41 -9.11 14.00 2.04
CA VAL A 41 -9.01 13.45 3.40
C VAL A 41 -10.00 14.07 4.40
N ARG A 42 -10.50 15.29 4.18
CA ARG A 42 -11.47 15.93 5.08
C ARG A 42 -12.89 15.37 4.94
N SER A 43 -13.21 14.84 3.77
CA SER A 43 -14.53 14.26 3.48
C SER A 43 -14.50 12.74 3.41
N LEU A 44 -13.35 12.13 3.71
CA LEU A 44 -13.17 10.69 3.66
C LEU A 44 -13.92 10.04 4.84
N SER A 45 -14.79 9.09 4.54
CA SER A 45 -15.58 8.33 5.49
C SER A 45 -15.90 6.96 4.89
N TRP A 46 -16.42 6.03 5.69
CA TRP A 46 -16.86 4.74 5.17
C TRP A 46 -17.90 4.84 4.05
N ASN A 47 -18.70 5.92 4.04
CA ASN A 47 -19.73 6.15 3.01
C ASN A 47 -19.18 6.80 1.73
N THR A 48 -18.06 7.53 1.82
CA THR A 48 -17.48 8.29 0.69
C THR A 48 -16.22 7.66 0.13
N LYS A 49 -15.78 6.54 0.72
CA LYS A 49 -14.64 5.75 0.30
C LYS A 49 -14.86 5.16 -1.11
N SER A 50 -13.81 5.19 -1.94
CA SER A 50 -13.82 4.54 -3.26
C SER A 50 -14.05 3.03 -3.14
N SER A 51 -14.75 2.46 -4.11
CA SER A 51 -14.95 1.02 -4.23
C SER A 51 -13.62 0.30 -4.50
N ARG A 52 -13.48 -0.91 -3.96
CA ARG A 52 -12.36 -1.81 -4.28
C ARG A 52 -12.50 -2.30 -5.72
N LEU A 53 -11.41 -2.26 -6.48
CA LEU A 53 -11.31 -2.82 -7.82
C LEU A 53 -10.79 -4.26 -7.77
N PHE A 54 -9.56 -4.46 -7.29
CA PHE A 54 -8.93 -5.77 -7.15
C PHE A 54 -7.93 -5.81 -5.99
N LEU A 55 -7.64 -7.02 -5.51
CA LEU A 55 -6.61 -7.24 -4.49
C LEU A 55 -5.24 -7.21 -5.18
N VAL A 56 -4.37 -6.28 -4.78
CA VAL A 56 -2.98 -6.21 -5.26
C VAL A 56 -2.16 -7.34 -4.61
N GLY A 57 -2.39 -7.59 -3.33
CA GLY A 57 -1.75 -8.66 -2.59
C GLY A 57 -1.88 -8.46 -1.08
N SER A 58 -1.15 -9.29 -0.33
CA SER A 58 -1.18 -9.28 1.13
C SER A 58 0.23 -9.30 1.70
N PHE A 59 0.47 -8.49 2.74
CA PHE A 59 1.66 -8.57 3.57
C PHE A 59 1.38 -9.40 4.81
N THR A 60 2.39 -10.14 5.26
CA THR A 60 2.34 -10.83 6.55
C THR A 60 3.29 -10.15 7.52
N LEU A 61 2.77 -9.70 8.65
CA LEU A 61 3.54 -9.12 9.75
C LEU A 61 3.62 -10.10 10.92
N PRO A 62 4.70 -10.09 11.72
CA PRO A 62 5.89 -9.28 11.49
C PRO A 62 6.70 -9.73 10.27
N ALA A 63 7.48 -8.79 9.73
CA ALA A 63 8.27 -8.97 8.53
C ALA A 63 9.74 -8.76 8.86
N ALA A 64 10.55 -9.80 8.72
CA ALA A 64 11.99 -9.67 8.97
C ALA A 64 12.72 -8.85 7.90
N THR A 65 12.08 -8.56 6.76
CA THR A 65 12.66 -7.88 5.59
C THR A 65 11.61 -7.07 4.84
N ILE A 66 12.07 -6.32 3.82
CA ILE A 66 11.21 -5.71 2.80
C ILE A 66 10.37 -6.80 2.14
N GLN A 67 9.05 -6.61 2.15
CA GLN A 67 8.11 -7.42 1.39
C GLN A 67 7.65 -6.63 0.17
N GLN A 68 7.56 -7.31 -0.97
CA GLN A 68 7.13 -6.72 -2.22
C GLN A 68 5.95 -7.51 -2.79
N LEU A 69 4.88 -6.82 -3.17
CA LEU A 69 3.72 -7.45 -3.81
C LEU A 69 3.96 -7.68 -5.31
N PRO A 70 3.20 -8.61 -5.94
CA PRO A 70 3.25 -8.80 -7.38
C PRO A 70 3.05 -7.49 -8.14
N LYS A 71 3.72 -7.40 -9.30
CA LYS A 71 3.58 -6.24 -10.18
C LYS A 71 2.18 -6.18 -10.79
N PHE A 72 1.66 -4.97 -10.95
CA PHE A 72 0.39 -4.68 -11.61
C PHE A 72 0.55 -3.50 -12.55
N GLU A 73 -0.36 -3.37 -13.53
CA GLU A 73 -0.37 -2.23 -14.43
C GLU A 73 -0.92 -0.98 -13.74
N CYS A 74 -0.25 0.14 -13.94
CA CYS A 74 -0.63 1.44 -13.41
C CYS A 74 -0.50 2.51 -14.48
N GLN A 75 -1.41 3.48 -14.50
CA GLN A 75 -1.42 4.51 -15.53
C GLN A 75 -0.30 5.52 -15.29
N SER A 76 0.48 5.84 -16.31
CA SER A 76 1.50 6.90 -16.23
C SER A 76 0.87 8.26 -15.90
N GLY A 77 1.50 9.02 -15.01
CA GLY A 77 1.05 10.36 -14.62
C GLY A 77 -0.25 10.41 -13.82
N SER A 78 -0.69 9.29 -13.23
CA SER A 78 -1.91 9.19 -12.43
C SER A 78 -1.62 9.12 -10.92
N LEU A 79 -2.62 9.46 -10.10
CA LEU A 79 -2.55 9.30 -8.66
C LEU A 79 -3.04 7.93 -8.25
N GLN A 80 -2.09 7.08 -7.86
CA GLN A 80 -2.39 5.74 -7.39
C GLN A 80 -3.02 5.79 -5.99
N THR A 81 -4.25 5.27 -5.88
CA THR A 81 -4.95 5.15 -4.61
C THR A 81 -5.09 3.68 -4.21
N PHE A 82 -4.80 3.39 -2.95
CA PHE A 82 -4.91 2.06 -2.35
C PHE A 82 -5.71 2.12 -1.05
N GLU A 83 -6.38 1.02 -0.75
CA GLU A 83 -6.91 0.75 0.56
C GLU A 83 -6.07 -0.32 1.24
N VAL A 84 -5.68 -0.06 2.48
CA VAL A 84 -4.98 -1.00 3.35
C VAL A 84 -5.97 -1.48 4.41
N SER A 85 -6.10 -2.80 4.57
CA SER A 85 -7.04 -3.40 5.54
C SER A 85 -6.45 -4.63 6.20
N CYS A 86 -6.68 -4.82 7.50
CA CYS A 86 -6.30 -6.05 8.17
C CYS A 86 -7.29 -7.19 7.90
N ARG A 87 -6.76 -8.39 7.76
CA ARG A 87 -7.55 -9.62 7.75
C ARG A 87 -7.80 -10.05 9.19
N GLY A 88 -8.89 -9.53 9.76
CA GLY A 88 -9.26 -9.72 11.17
C GLY A 88 -9.16 -8.42 11.98
N ASN A 89 -9.26 -8.54 13.31
CA ASN A 89 -9.20 -7.39 14.19
C ASN A 89 -7.74 -7.01 14.45
N CYS A 90 -7.34 -5.84 13.97
CA CYS A 90 -6.06 -5.21 14.28
C CYS A 90 -6.30 -3.73 14.61
N PHE A 91 -5.35 -3.11 15.31
CA PHE A 91 -5.24 -1.66 15.36
C PHE A 91 -4.19 -1.22 14.35
N MET A 92 -4.54 -0.29 13.47
CA MET A 92 -3.63 0.26 12.47
C MET A 92 -3.62 1.77 12.57
N GLU A 93 -2.44 2.33 12.83
CA GLU A 93 -2.18 3.76 12.80
C GLU A 93 -1.21 4.05 11.67
N THR A 94 -1.53 5.07 10.87
CA THR A 94 -0.69 5.46 9.73
C THR A 94 -0.13 6.85 9.97
N VAL A 95 1.19 6.96 9.91
CA VAL A 95 1.89 8.24 9.93
C VAL A 95 2.53 8.45 8.55
N ALA A 96 2.27 9.61 7.94
CA ALA A 96 2.93 10.00 6.71
C ALA A 96 4.19 10.81 7.08
N ASP A 97 5.36 10.16 7.02
CA ASP A 97 6.65 10.83 7.14
C ASP A 97 7.36 10.84 5.78
N LYS A 98 8.16 11.87 5.52
CA LYS A 98 8.98 12.01 4.29
C LYS A 98 10.37 11.38 4.43
N ARG A 99 10.62 10.66 5.52
CA ARG A 99 11.90 9.98 5.76
C ARG A 99 12.04 8.76 4.85
N ASP A 100 13.26 8.23 4.79
CA ASP A 100 13.71 7.12 3.94
C ASP A 100 12.71 5.96 3.84
N ALA A 101 12.83 5.13 2.80
CA ALA A 101 11.93 4.04 2.37
C ALA A 101 11.53 3.03 3.47
N ILE A 102 10.84 3.50 4.49
CA ILE A 102 10.33 2.83 5.69
C ILE A 102 8.82 2.99 5.64
N GLY A 103 8.10 1.89 5.87
CA GLY A 103 6.66 1.83 5.70
C GLY A 103 6.26 1.39 4.29
N LEU A 104 5.06 1.81 3.88
CA LEU A 104 4.44 1.43 2.61
C LEU A 104 4.81 2.44 1.52
N TYR A 105 5.36 1.97 0.41
CA TYR A 105 5.68 2.81 -0.74
C TYR A 105 5.37 2.12 -2.06
N LEU A 106 5.22 2.93 -3.11
CA LEU A 106 4.98 2.48 -4.48
C LEU A 106 6.31 2.50 -5.24
N GLU A 107 6.64 1.37 -5.86
CA GLU A 107 7.74 1.25 -6.81
C GLU A 107 7.19 1.21 -8.23
N GLN A 108 7.80 1.97 -9.12
CA GLN A 108 7.45 2.02 -10.53
C GLN A 108 8.63 1.49 -11.35
N TYR A 109 8.33 0.65 -12.32
CA TYR A 109 9.29 -0.01 -13.21
C TYR A 109 9.03 0.41 -14.64
N GLN A 110 10.11 0.46 -15.40
CA GLN A 110 10.05 0.78 -16.81
C GLN A 110 9.29 -0.31 -17.59
N THR A 111 8.27 0.09 -18.34
CA THR A 111 7.62 -0.70 -19.39
C THR A 111 8.35 -0.41 -20.70
N LEU A 112 9.03 -1.44 -21.23
CA LEU A 112 9.70 -1.40 -22.55
C LEU A 112 8.68 -1.59 -23.67
#